data_AF-A0A1F6DZC6-F1
#
_entry.id   AF-A0A1F6DZC6-F1
#
_cell.length_a   1.000
_cell.length_b   1.000
_cell.length_c   1.000
_cell.angle_alpha   90.00
_cell.angle_beta   90.00
_cell.angle_gamma   90.00
#
_symmetry.space_group_name_H-M   'P 1'
#
loop_
_entity.id
_entity.type
_entity.pdbx_description
1 polymer ?
#
loop_
_entity_poly.entity_id
_entity_poly.type
_entity_poly.pdbx_seq_one_letter_code
_entity_poly.pdbx_strand_id
1 'polypeptide(L)'
;MGPLAALALAVLYIALVVYRAFVLVAEDETRVAVENIHAERLTMDDVDGKHLPPPPDLAQVDATIEGIDANGNGIRDDVEFAIFEKYPNDIKIRAATLQYAKALQQGLTQVTNSGTWIAASQQEERSLRCILENVSQTSISKWSEIREEVRESMLNTSMRTKKYEELSKYQTSFSLLEDDNCDPTS
;
A
#
# COMPACT_ATOMS: atom_id res chain seq x y z
N MET A 1 -39.09 -22.39 -33.50
CA MET A 1 -38.94 -21.64 -32.23
C MET A 1 -40.17 -20.80 -32.02
N GLY A 2 -40.87 -20.95 -30.89
CA GLY A 2 -42.03 -20.12 -30.57
C GLY A 2 -41.63 -18.72 -30.08
N PRO A 3 -42.53 -17.72 -30.15
CA PRO A 3 -42.26 -16.34 -29.74
C PRO A 3 -41.84 -16.21 -28.26
N LEU A 4 -42.36 -17.09 -27.38
CA LEU A 4 -41.96 -17.17 -25.98
C LEU A 4 -40.48 -17.56 -25.79
N ALA A 5 -39.98 -18.49 -26.62
CA ALA A 5 -38.59 -18.91 -26.57
C ALA A 5 -37.65 -17.80 -27.06
N ALA A 6 -38.05 -17.04 -28.08
CA ALA A 6 -37.30 -15.88 -28.55
C ALA A 6 -37.23 -14.77 -27.49
N LEU A 7 -38.33 -14.50 -26.78
CA LEU A 7 -38.38 -13.51 -25.70
C LEU A 7 -37.51 -13.94 -24.50
N ALA A 8 -37.55 -15.21 -24.11
CA ALA A 8 -36.69 -15.73 -23.05
C ALA A 8 -35.20 -15.62 -23.37
N LEU A 9 -34.81 -15.93 -24.62
CA LEU A 9 -33.42 -15.77 -25.08
C LEU A 9 -32.99 -14.30 -25.10
N ALA A 10 -33.86 -13.39 -25.51
CA ALA A 10 -33.58 -11.95 -25.51
C ALA A 10 -33.35 -11.43 -24.07
N VAL A 11 -34.20 -11.83 -23.12
CA VAL A 11 -34.04 -11.46 -21.70
C VAL A 11 -32.73 -12.01 -21.13
N LEU A 12 -32.40 -13.27 -21.39
CA LEU A 12 -31.14 -13.88 -20.95
C LEU A 12 -29.93 -13.14 -21.53
N TYR A 13 -29.98 -12.82 -22.83
CA TYR A 13 -28.91 -12.06 -23.48
C TYR A 13 -28.72 -10.68 -22.86
N ILE A 14 -29.81 -9.93 -22.64
CA ILE A 14 -29.75 -8.61 -21.99
C ILE A 14 -29.16 -8.74 -20.57
N ALA A 15 -29.59 -9.74 -19.80
CA ALA A 15 -29.04 -9.98 -18.46
C ALA A 15 -27.53 -10.28 -18.48
N LEU A 16 -27.06 -11.08 -19.45
CA LEU A 16 -25.64 -11.37 -19.63
C LEU A 16 -24.84 -10.11 -20.03
N VAL A 17 -25.39 -9.27 -20.92
CA VAL A 17 -24.74 -8.01 -21.34
C VAL A 17 -24.62 -7.06 -20.15
N VAL A 18 -25.70 -6.89 -19.37
CA VAL A 18 -25.70 -6.04 -18.16
C VAL A 18 -24.70 -6.57 -17.14
N TYR A 19 -24.69 -7.88 -16.88
CA TYR A 19 -23.71 -8.50 -15.99
C TYR A 19 -22.27 -8.25 -16.46
N ARG A 20 -21.99 -8.45 -17.76
CA ARG A 20 -20.64 -8.22 -18.31
C ARG A 20 -20.23 -6.76 -18.22
N ALA A 21 -21.15 -5.82 -18.40
CA ALA A 21 -20.86 -4.40 -18.23
C ALA A 21 -20.40 -4.08 -16.79
N PHE A 22 -21.06 -4.62 -15.77
CA PHE A 22 -20.62 -4.44 -14.38
C PHE A 22 -19.25 -5.06 -14.10
N VAL A 23 -18.97 -6.24 -14.65
CA VAL A 23 -17.64 -6.88 -14.51
C VAL A 23 -16.54 -6.02 -15.14
N LEU A 24 -16.78 -5.50 -16.35
CA LEU A 24 -15.80 -4.64 -17.03
C LEU A 24 -15.51 -3.35 -16.27
N VAL A 25 -16.54 -2.71 -15.69
CA VAL A 25 -16.36 -1.51 -14.86
C VAL A 25 -15.49 -1.82 -13.63
N ALA A 26 -15.75 -2.93 -12.94
CA ALA A 26 -14.96 -3.34 -11.77
C ALA A 26 -13.50 -3.70 -12.14
N GLU A 27 -13.28 -4.30 -13.32
CA GLU A 27 -11.94 -4.56 -13.87
C GLU A 27 -11.19 -3.24 -14.15
N ASP A 28 -11.85 -2.23 -14.73
CA ASP A 28 -11.25 -0.92 -14.99
C ASP A 28 -10.93 -0.15 -13.70
N GLU A 29 -11.83 -0.14 -12.72
CA GLU A 29 -11.56 0.48 -11.40
C GLU A 29 -10.35 -0.17 -10.73
N THR A 30 -10.27 -1.50 -10.78
CA THR A 30 -9.13 -2.25 -10.23
C THR A 30 -7.84 -1.89 -10.97
N ARG A 31 -7.88 -1.83 -12.29
CA ARG A 31 -6.71 -1.46 -13.11
C ARG A 31 -6.21 -0.05 -12.76
N VAL A 32 -7.10 0.93 -12.67
CA VAL A 32 -6.74 2.31 -12.28
C VAL A 32 -6.16 2.35 -10.87
N ALA A 33 -6.75 1.63 -9.91
CA ALA A 33 -6.23 1.55 -8.55
C ALA A 33 -4.84 0.92 -8.50
N VAL A 34 -4.59 -0.17 -9.24
CA VAL A 34 -3.27 -0.80 -9.35
C VAL A 34 -2.25 0.13 -9.98
N GLU A 35 -2.63 0.84 -11.05
CA GLU A 35 -1.78 1.85 -11.69
C GLU A 35 -1.39 2.96 -10.69
N ASN A 36 -2.34 3.43 -9.87
CA ASN A 36 -2.06 4.43 -8.84
C ASN A 36 -1.12 3.92 -7.74
N ILE A 37 -1.34 2.70 -7.22
CA ILE A 37 -0.46 2.10 -6.19
C ILE A 37 0.99 2.04 -6.70
N HIS A 38 1.21 1.68 -7.96
CA HIS A 38 2.54 1.61 -8.56
C HIS A 38 3.13 2.96 -8.96
N ALA A 39 2.30 3.97 -9.22
CA ALA A 39 2.73 5.30 -9.61
C ALA A 39 3.07 6.19 -8.41
N GLU A 40 2.51 5.90 -7.24
CA GLU A 40 2.78 6.63 -6.00
C GLU A 40 4.20 6.35 -5.48
N ARG A 41 5.11 7.28 -5.75
CA ARG A 41 6.53 7.20 -5.37
C ARG A 41 6.89 8.30 -4.40
N LEU A 42 7.92 8.05 -3.60
CA LEU A 42 8.50 9.09 -2.77
C LEU A 42 9.44 9.95 -3.62
N THR A 43 9.59 11.22 -3.23
CA THR A 43 10.62 12.08 -3.78
C THR A 43 11.86 12.07 -2.89
N MET A 44 13.01 12.44 -3.46
CA MET A 44 14.21 12.64 -2.63
C MET A 44 14.02 13.77 -1.61
N ASP A 45 13.14 14.74 -1.88
CA ASP A 45 12.82 15.81 -0.94
C ASP A 45 12.05 15.29 0.29
N ASP A 46 11.23 14.26 0.12
CA ASP A 46 10.54 13.58 1.22
C ASP A 46 11.55 12.80 2.08
N VAL A 47 12.51 12.11 1.44
CA VAL A 47 13.58 11.38 2.14
C VAL A 47 14.54 12.32 2.88
N ASP A 48 14.88 13.46 2.28
CA ASP A 48 15.71 14.50 2.88
C ASP A 48 14.99 15.26 4.00
N GLY A 49 13.65 15.12 4.10
CA GLY A 49 12.82 15.77 5.11
C GLY A 49 12.49 17.23 4.80
N LYS A 50 12.64 17.67 3.55
CA LYS A 50 12.27 19.03 3.13
C LYS A 50 10.76 19.26 3.21
N HIS A 51 9.98 18.18 3.07
CA HIS A 51 8.53 18.18 3.23
C HIS A 51 8.07 17.51 4.53
N LEU A 52 8.97 17.28 5.50
CA LEU A 52 8.60 16.67 6.76
C LEU A 52 7.57 17.58 7.47
N PRO A 53 6.36 17.09 7.77
CA PRO A 53 5.36 17.87 8.46
C PRO A 53 5.81 18.18 9.90
N PRO A 54 5.25 19.23 10.54
CA PRO A 54 5.49 19.46 11.96
C PRO A 54 5.00 18.25 12.78
N PRO A 55 5.56 17.99 13.98
CA PRO A 55 5.11 16.89 14.82
C PRO A 55 3.59 16.94 15.01
N PRO A 56 2.86 15.85 14.70
CA PRO A 56 1.41 15.89 14.73
C PRO A 56 0.89 15.81 16.17
N ASP A 57 -0.32 16.33 16.38
CA ASP A 57 -1.04 16.15 17.63
C ASP A 57 -1.51 14.70 17.76
N LEU A 58 -0.90 13.95 18.69
CA LEU A 58 -1.20 12.54 18.92
C LEU A 58 -2.69 12.26 19.23
N ALA A 59 -3.45 13.24 19.72
CA ALA A 59 -4.89 13.06 19.94
C ALA A 59 -5.69 12.99 18.62
N GLN A 60 -5.14 13.50 17.52
CA GLN A 60 -5.82 13.57 16.21
C GLN A 60 -5.36 12.47 15.25
N VAL A 61 -4.11 11.99 15.38
CA VAL A 61 -3.54 11.00 14.44
C VAL A 61 -4.24 9.65 14.48
N ASP A 62 -4.81 9.25 15.62
CA ASP A 62 -5.41 7.92 15.81
C ASP A 62 -6.94 7.88 15.57
N ALA A 63 -7.52 8.99 15.09
CA ALA A 63 -8.96 9.11 14.88
C ALA A 63 -9.48 8.26 13.70
N THR A 64 -8.66 7.99 12.69
CA THR A 64 -9.03 7.25 11.48
C THR A 64 -7.96 6.22 11.10
N ILE A 65 -8.29 5.32 10.18
CA ILE A 65 -7.32 4.35 9.63
C ILE A 65 -6.24 5.11 8.86
N GLU A 66 -6.66 6.06 8.03
CA GLU A 66 -5.82 6.91 7.19
C GLU A 66 -4.86 7.77 8.03
N GLY A 67 -5.30 8.28 9.18
CA GLY A 67 -4.53 9.24 9.97
C GLY A 67 -4.34 10.58 9.26
N ILE A 68 -3.32 11.33 9.66
CA ILE A 68 -2.96 12.63 9.08
C ILE A 68 -1.76 12.41 8.16
N ASP A 69 -1.88 12.86 6.91
CA ASP A 69 -0.82 12.94 5.90
C ASP A 69 -0.88 14.36 5.31
N ALA A 70 -0.18 15.30 5.94
CA ALA A 70 -0.29 16.72 5.62
C ALA A 70 0.47 17.11 4.34
N ASN A 71 1.52 16.37 3.99
CA ASN A 71 2.33 16.62 2.79
C ASN A 71 1.83 15.82 1.57
N GLY A 72 0.91 14.87 1.77
CA GLY A 72 0.29 14.07 0.71
C GLY A 72 1.24 13.04 0.09
N ASN A 73 2.27 12.60 0.82
CA ASN A 73 3.25 11.64 0.31
C ASN A 73 2.80 10.18 0.51
N GLY A 74 1.63 9.95 1.13
CA GLY A 74 1.03 8.65 1.37
C GLY A 74 1.59 7.95 2.62
N ILE A 75 2.24 8.68 3.52
CA ILE A 75 2.70 8.21 4.82
C ILE A 75 2.03 9.08 5.88
N ARG A 76 1.72 8.48 7.04
CA ARG A 76 1.18 9.25 8.16
C ARG A 76 2.28 10.10 8.80
N ASP A 77 1.96 11.36 9.12
CA ASP A 77 2.87 12.34 9.70
C ASP A 77 3.59 11.82 10.96
N ASP A 78 2.89 11.05 11.82
CA ASP A 78 3.45 10.51 13.06
C ASP A 78 4.50 9.43 12.80
N VAL A 79 4.29 8.64 11.74
CA VAL A 79 5.22 7.58 11.33
C VAL A 79 6.41 8.18 10.61
N GLU A 80 6.21 9.18 9.75
CA GLU A 80 7.31 9.93 9.15
C GLU A 80 8.21 10.52 10.24
N PHE A 81 7.62 11.22 11.21
CA PHE A 81 8.37 11.84 12.30
C PHE A 81 9.18 10.80 13.10
N ALA A 82 8.57 9.66 13.46
CA ALA A 82 9.25 8.58 14.17
C ALA A 82 10.43 8.00 13.36
N ILE A 83 10.26 7.81 12.06
CA ILE A 83 11.32 7.31 11.17
C ILE A 83 12.49 8.32 11.09
N PHE A 84 12.20 9.62 11.00
CA PHE A 84 13.22 10.67 10.96
C PHE A 84 13.98 10.79 12.28
N GLU A 85 13.30 10.67 13.42
CA GLU A 85 13.92 10.65 14.74
C GLU A 85 14.83 9.42 14.94
N LYS A 86 14.41 8.27 14.42
CA LYS A 86 15.13 6.99 14.52
C LYS A 86 16.38 6.94 13.63
N TYR A 87 16.26 7.42 12.39
CA TYR A 87 17.32 7.32 11.37
C TYR A 87 17.77 8.70 10.86
N PRO A 88 18.22 9.63 11.73
CA PRO A 88 18.50 11.02 11.35
C PRO A 88 19.73 11.18 10.43
N ASN A 89 20.62 10.19 10.40
CA ASN A 89 21.86 10.22 9.61
C ASN A 89 22.01 9.03 8.64
N ASP A 90 21.00 8.18 8.52
CA ASP A 90 21.01 7.03 7.61
C ASP A 90 19.94 7.20 6.54
N ILE A 91 20.30 7.96 5.49
CA ILE A 91 19.39 8.30 4.40
C ILE A 91 18.85 7.06 3.67
N LYS A 92 19.65 5.98 3.59
CA LYS A 92 19.26 4.77 2.86
C LYS A 92 18.27 3.93 3.64
N ILE A 93 18.54 3.71 4.94
CA ILE A 93 17.57 3.04 5.81
C ILE A 93 16.29 3.88 5.90
N ARG A 94 16.39 5.21 6.02
CA ARG A 94 15.23 6.09 6.02
C ARG A 94 14.40 5.98 4.75
N ALA A 95 15.03 6.03 3.58
CA ALA A 95 14.34 5.84 2.31
C ALA A 95 13.58 4.50 2.25
N ALA A 96 14.24 3.41 2.67
CA ALA A 96 13.64 2.09 2.65
C ALA A 96 12.49 1.93 3.67
N THR A 97 12.62 2.52 4.86
CA THR A 97 11.54 2.47 5.87
C THR A 97 10.37 3.38 5.52
N LEU A 98 10.59 4.54 4.89
CA LEU A 98 9.51 5.37 4.35
C LEU A 98 8.76 4.65 3.24
N GLN A 99 9.46 4.00 2.30
CA GLN A 99 8.81 3.17 1.27
C GLN A 99 7.95 2.06 1.89
N TYR A 100 8.47 1.37 2.91
CA TYR A 100 7.72 0.32 3.59
C TYR A 100 6.51 0.86 4.35
N ALA A 101 6.64 2.00 5.03
CA ALA A 101 5.52 2.67 5.68
C ALA A 101 4.43 3.06 4.67
N LYS A 102 4.82 3.62 3.52
CA LYS A 102 3.92 3.94 2.41
C LYS A 102 3.20 2.70 1.89
N ALA A 103 3.91 1.61 1.64
CA ALA A 103 3.33 0.35 1.17
C ALA A 103 2.29 -0.22 2.16
N LEU A 104 2.60 -0.18 3.46
CA LEU A 104 1.64 -0.57 4.50
C LEU A 104 0.42 0.34 4.52
N GLN A 105 0.59 1.65 4.33
CA GLN A 105 -0.50 2.62 4.26
C GLN A 105 -1.39 2.38 3.04
N GLN A 106 -0.81 2.08 1.88
CA GLN A 106 -1.54 1.66 0.68
C GLN A 106 -2.34 0.38 0.94
N GLY A 107 -1.76 -0.58 1.65
CA GLY A 107 -2.45 -1.76 2.15
C GLY A 107 -3.73 -1.42 2.93
N LEU A 108 -3.63 -0.48 3.87
CA LEU A 108 -4.75 -0.06 4.71
C LEU A 108 -5.84 0.72 3.97
N THR A 109 -5.46 1.53 2.98
CA THR A 109 -6.33 2.56 2.40
C THR A 109 -6.82 2.24 0.98
N GLN A 110 -6.05 1.47 0.19
CA GLN A 110 -6.33 1.24 -1.23
C GLN A 110 -6.75 -0.20 -1.55
N VAL A 111 -6.50 -1.16 -0.67
CA VAL A 111 -6.83 -2.57 -0.91
C VAL A 111 -8.34 -2.84 -0.74
N THR A 112 -8.99 -3.20 -1.84
CA THR A 112 -10.44 -3.48 -1.92
C THR A 112 -10.77 -4.80 -2.61
N ASN A 113 -9.80 -5.40 -3.29
CA ASN A 113 -9.88 -6.68 -3.98
C ASN A 113 -8.49 -7.32 -4.14
N SER A 114 -8.43 -8.54 -4.68
CA SER A 114 -7.17 -9.25 -4.88
C SER A 114 -6.18 -8.53 -5.80
N GLY A 115 -6.63 -7.81 -6.83
CA GLY A 115 -5.75 -7.05 -7.71
C GLY A 115 -5.02 -5.92 -6.98
N THR A 116 -5.76 -5.11 -6.21
CA THR A 116 -5.16 -4.07 -5.36
C THR A 116 -4.29 -4.63 -4.25
N TRP A 117 -4.64 -5.80 -3.71
CA TRP A 117 -3.82 -6.50 -2.70
C TRP A 117 -2.47 -6.92 -3.29
N ILE A 118 -2.46 -7.51 -4.49
CA ILE A 118 -1.22 -7.88 -5.19
C ILE A 118 -0.32 -6.65 -5.37
N ALA A 119 -0.87 -5.54 -5.85
CA ALA A 119 -0.10 -4.31 -6.07
C ALA A 119 0.53 -3.78 -4.77
N ALA A 120 -0.25 -3.73 -3.68
CA ALA A 120 0.26 -3.31 -2.38
C ALA A 120 1.33 -4.28 -1.84
N SER A 121 1.13 -5.60 -1.98
CA SER A 121 2.12 -6.61 -1.57
C SER A 121 3.41 -6.55 -2.37
N GLN A 122 3.34 -6.20 -3.67
CA GLN A 122 4.53 -5.98 -4.49
C GLN A 122 5.36 -4.79 -3.97
N GLN A 123 4.70 -3.68 -3.61
CA GLN A 123 5.39 -2.52 -3.00
C GLN A 123 5.96 -2.85 -1.62
N GLU A 124 5.24 -3.65 -0.82
CA GLU A 124 5.72 -4.11 0.49
C GLU A 124 7.00 -4.94 0.35
N GLU A 125 7.00 -5.95 -0.54
CA GLU A 125 8.16 -6.82 -0.79
C GLU A 125 9.36 -6.06 -1.34
N ARG A 126 9.15 -5.12 -2.27
CA ARG A 126 10.19 -4.24 -2.78
C ARG A 126 10.84 -3.44 -1.65
N SER A 127 10.03 -2.82 -0.80
CA SER A 127 10.52 -2.01 0.32
C SER A 127 11.29 -2.84 1.35
N LEU A 128 10.79 -4.04 1.69
CA LEU A 128 11.44 -4.96 2.62
C LEU A 128 12.79 -5.46 2.10
N ARG A 129 12.91 -5.69 0.79
CA ARG A 129 14.19 -6.01 0.17
C ARG A 129 15.18 -4.85 0.29
N CYS A 130 14.71 -3.62 0.15
CA CYS A 130 15.57 -2.46 0.32
C CYS A 130 16.07 -2.26 1.74
N ILE A 131 15.26 -2.60 2.75
CA ILE A 131 15.74 -2.70 4.13
C ILE A 131 16.84 -3.77 4.20
N LEU A 132 16.63 -4.95 3.60
CA LEU A 132 17.58 -6.06 3.63
C LEU A 132 18.93 -5.72 2.98
N GLU A 133 18.93 -4.99 1.86
CA GLU A 133 20.15 -4.58 1.15
C GLU A 133 20.97 -3.53 1.91
N ASN A 134 20.29 -2.69 2.71
CA ASN A 134 20.93 -1.61 3.47
C ASN A 134 21.35 -2.02 4.88
N VAL A 135 20.83 -3.14 5.41
CA VAL A 135 21.44 -3.80 6.56
C VAL A 135 22.55 -4.75 6.11
N SER A 136 23.54 -5.01 6.97
CA SER A 136 24.56 -6.01 6.62
C SER A 136 23.91 -7.38 6.41
N GLN A 137 24.28 -8.09 5.33
CA GLN A 137 23.71 -9.41 4.98
C GLN A 137 23.76 -10.46 6.12
N THR A 138 24.63 -10.26 7.12
CA THR A 138 24.74 -11.11 8.32
C THR A 138 23.75 -10.76 9.44
N SER A 139 22.92 -9.72 9.28
CA SER A 139 22.08 -9.16 10.35
C SER A 139 20.59 -9.32 10.06
N ILE A 140 20.16 -10.57 9.89
CA ILE A 140 18.73 -10.92 9.77
C ILE A 140 17.93 -10.40 10.96
N SER A 141 18.53 -10.40 12.16
CA SER A 141 17.91 -9.82 13.35
C SER A 141 17.63 -8.32 13.19
N LYS A 142 18.56 -7.56 12.59
CA LYS A 142 18.35 -6.13 12.37
C LYS A 142 17.30 -5.86 11.31
N TRP A 143 17.29 -6.63 10.23
CA TRP A 143 16.21 -6.57 9.24
C TRP A 143 14.84 -6.77 9.90
N SER A 144 14.71 -7.82 10.72
CA SER A 144 13.47 -8.14 11.44
C SER A 144 13.07 -7.04 12.42
N GLU A 145 14.04 -6.47 13.15
CA GLU A 145 13.80 -5.36 14.09
C GLU A 145 13.21 -4.14 13.38
N ILE A 146 13.84 -3.71 12.27
CA ILE A 146 13.39 -2.54 11.49
C ILE A 146 11.99 -2.80 10.90
N ARG A 147 11.76 -4.00 10.36
CA ARG A 147 10.47 -4.39 9.80
C ARG A 147 9.35 -4.34 10.85
N GLU A 148 9.55 -4.92 12.02
CA GLU A 148 8.51 -4.94 13.05
C GLU A 148 8.28 -3.55 13.63
N GLU A 149 9.32 -2.76 13.81
CA GLU A 149 9.20 -1.39 14.31
C GLU A 149 8.31 -0.49 13.42
N VAL A 150 8.57 -0.47 12.10
CA VAL A 150 7.75 0.31 11.17
C VAL A 150 6.33 -0.25 11.14
N ARG A 151 6.18 -1.58 11.15
CA ARG A 151 4.88 -2.24 11.16
C ARG A 151 4.06 -1.89 12.42
N GLU A 152 4.67 -1.93 13.60
CA GLU A 152 4.03 -1.57 14.86
C GLU A 152 3.63 -0.09 14.88
N SER A 153 4.48 0.79 14.34
CA SER A 153 4.17 2.22 14.19
C SER A 153 2.98 2.44 13.26
N MET A 154 2.93 1.69 12.14
CA MET A 154 1.83 1.75 11.17
C MET A 154 0.52 1.18 11.71
N LEU A 155 0.57 0.13 12.54
CA LEU A 155 -0.59 -0.61 13.06
C LEU A 155 -0.88 -0.30 14.54
N ASN A 156 -0.44 0.85 15.03
CA ASN A 156 -0.48 1.30 16.43
C ASN A 156 -1.88 1.44 17.05
N THR A 157 -2.97 1.27 16.28
CA THR A 157 -4.35 1.30 16.78
C THR A 157 -5.10 0.02 16.43
N SER A 158 -6.05 -0.35 17.28
CA SER A 158 -6.89 -1.54 17.06
C SER A 158 -7.68 -1.50 15.75
N MET A 159 -8.08 -0.30 15.29
CA MET A 159 -8.75 -0.12 14.00
C MET A 159 -7.82 -0.49 12.83
N ARG A 160 -6.57 -0.04 12.86
CA ARG A 160 -5.56 -0.34 11.84
C ARG A 160 -5.15 -1.81 11.86
N THR A 161 -4.93 -2.37 13.05
CA THR A 161 -4.65 -3.82 13.19
C THR A 161 -5.78 -4.65 12.59
N LYS A 162 -7.03 -4.38 12.97
CA LYS A 162 -8.20 -5.12 12.46
C LYS A 162 -8.35 -4.95 10.94
N LYS A 163 -8.18 -3.73 10.42
CA LYS A 163 -8.23 -3.48 8.98
C LYS A 163 -7.17 -4.28 8.25
N TYR A 164 -5.95 -4.33 8.77
CA TYR A 164 -4.85 -5.10 8.19
C TYR A 164 -5.16 -6.60 8.18
N GLU A 165 -5.69 -7.15 9.27
CA GLU A 165 -6.10 -8.56 9.34
C GLU A 165 -7.19 -8.91 8.31
N GLU A 166 -8.15 -8.01 8.09
CA GLU A 166 -9.21 -8.19 7.10
C GLU A 166 -8.69 -8.24 5.65
N LEU A 167 -7.47 -7.76 5.37
CA LEU A 167 -6.86 -7.83 4.04
C LEU A 167 -6.58 -9.27 3.60
N SER A 168 -6.46 -10.21 4.55
CA SER A 168 -6.22 -11.63 4.28
C SER A 168 -7.26 -12.26 3.35
N LYS A 169 -8.50 -11.73 3.32
CA LYS A 169 -9.56 -12.23 2.41
C LYS A 169 -9.27 -11.97 0.93
N TYR A 170 -8.35 -11.07 0.62
CA TYR A 170 -7.94 -10.73 -0.75
C TYR A 170 -6.63 -11.42 -1.17
N GLN A 171 -5.96 -12.08 -0.22
CA GLN A 171 -4.68 -12.74 -0.43
C GLN A 171 -4.75 -13.78 -1.54
N THR A 172 -3.76 -13.74 -2.43
CA THR A 172 -3.62 -14.67 -3.55
C THR A 172 -2.14 -14.79 -3.95
N SER A 173 -1.83 -15.70 -4.87
CA SER A 173 -0.48 -15.80 -5.45
C SER A 173 -0.17 -14.61 -6.34
N PHE A 174 1.07 -14.12 -6.31
CA PHE A 174 1.55 -13.04 -7.17
C PHE A 174 3.01 -13.20 -7.56
N SER A 175 3.42 -12.42 -8.57
CA SER A 175 4.80 -12.29 -9.04
C SER A 175 5.42 -11.04 -8.45
N LEU A 176 6.73 -11.05 -8.20
CA LEU A 176 7.46 -9.84 -7.83
C LEU A 176 7.62 -8.91 -9.05
N LEU A 177 7.81 -7.62 -8.81
CA LEU A 177 8.11 -6.65 -9.87
C LEU A 177 9.52 -6.88 -10.41
N GLU A 178 9.75 -6.66 -11.70
CA GLU A 178 11.07 -6.87 -12.33
C GLU A 178 12.07 -5.75 -12.01
N ASP A 179 11.58 -4.53 -11.73
CA ASP A 179 12.40 -3.38 -11.34
C ASP A 179 12.49 -3.28 -9.81
N ASP A 180 13.35 -4.10 -9.24
CA ASP A 180 13.56 -4.25 -7.79
C ASP A 180 14.64 -3.29 -7.25
N ASN A 181 14.85 -2.15 -7.89
CA ASN A 181 15.84 -1.21 -7.41
C ASN A 181 15.33 -0.46 -6.15
N CYS A 182 16.25 -0.12 -5.26
CA CYS A 182 15.98 0.59 -4.01
C CYS A 182 15.97 2.11 -4.12
N ASP A 183 15.70 2.62 -5.32
CA ASP A 183 15.46 4.03 -5.52
C ASP A 183 14.02 4.37 -5.09
N PRO A 184 13.84 5.22 -4.06
CA PRO A 184 12.50 5.63 -3.61
C PRO A 184 11.68 6.37 -4.67
N THR A 185 12.33 6.81 -5.76
CA THR A 185 11.76 7.62 -6.85
C THR A 185 11.43 6.81 -8.11
N SER A 186 11.82 5.54 -8.18
CA SER A 186 11.72 4.68 -9.38
C SER A 186 10.53 3.74 -9.40
#